data_AF-A0A258F5F1-F1
#
_entry.id   AF-A0A258F5F1-F1
#
_cell.length_a   1.000
_cell.length_b   1.000
_cell.length_c   1.000
_cell.angle_alpha   90.00
_cell.angle_beta   90.00
_cell.angle_gamma   90.00
#
_symmetry.space_group_name_H-M   'P 1'
#
loop_
_entity.id
_entity.type
_entity.pdbx_description
1 polymer ?
#
loop_
_entity_poly.entity_id
_entity_poly.type
_entity_poly.pdbx_seq_one_letter_code
_entity_poly.pdbx_strand_id
1 'polypeptide(L)'
;MKRSTINDIMRAADDMIRAHGFVLPPFARWTPEEFKARRDASAIVECRMGWDITDYGQGRFDAMGLFLFTLRNGRLADLQRGGGMCYAEKLLISRQDQLSPMHTHVIKAEDIINRGGATLVVELYGSDDHGRFAEDRGGVVHCDGIARSYAPGEKLRFAPGESVTLMPGDWHAFWGEGGDVLIGEVSTVNDDVTDNVFREPIGRFAEIHEDEAPLHLLVSDYDRWL
;
A
#
# COMPACT_ATOMS: atom_id res chain seq x y z
N MET A 1 0.80 -9.32 14.92
CA MET A 1 0.83 -10.50 14.02
C MET A 1 1.94 -11.47 14.40
N LYS A 2 1.72 -12.79 14.28
CA LYS A 2 2.79 -13.80 14.43
C LYS A 2 3.69 -13.82 13.19
N ARG A 3 4.99 -14.08 13.36
CA ARG A 3 5.93 -14.19 12.25
C ARG A 3 5.56 -15.33 11.31
N SER A 4 5.11 -16.45 11.85
CA SER A 4 4.61 -17.59 11.06
C SER A 4 3.48 -17.18 10.11
N THR A 5 2.50 -16.44 10.62
CA THR A 5 1.40 -15.89 9.82
C THR A 5 1.89 -14.92 8.74
N ILE A 6 2.84 -14.05 9.07
CA ILE A 6 3.48 -13.14 8.10
C ILE A 6 4.16 -13.93 6.98
N ASN A 7 4.93 -14.97 7.33
CA ASN A 7 5.61 -15.83 6.35
C ASN A 7 4.61 -16.54 5.43
N ASP A 8 3.48 -17.01 5.94
CA ASP A 8 2.42 -17.62 5.14
C ASP A 8 1.75 -16.62 4.20
N ILE A 9 1.48 -15.40 4.68
CA ILE A 9 0.96 -14.30 3.84
C ILE A 9 1.95 -13.96 2.72
N MET A 10 3.25 -13.86 3.00
CA MET A 10 4.28 -13.60 1.99
C MET A 10 4.28 -14.66 0.88
N ARG A 11 4.20 -15.95 1.25
CA ARG A 11 4.16 -17.06 0.27
C ARG A 11 2.91 -16.98 -0.61
N ALA A 12 1.74 -16.80 0.00
CA ALA A 12 0.48 -16.67 -0.73
C ALA A 12 0.49 -15.45 -1.66
N ALA A 13 1.07 -14.34 -1.22
CA ALA A 13 1.23 -13.14 -2.03
C ALA A 13 2.18 -13.36 -3.21
N ASP A 14 3.34 -13.99 -3.01
CA ASP A 14 4.27 -14.32 -4.11
C ASP A 14 3.64 -15.27 -5.14
N ASP A 15 2.81 -16.21 -4.70
CA ASP A 15 2.04 -17.10 -5.59
C ASP A 15 1.02 -16.31 -6.43
N MET A 16 0.24 -15.42 -5.80
CA MET A 16 -0.74 -14.59 -6.51
C MET A 16 -0.06 -13.62 -7.49
N ILE A 17 1.05 -12.99 -7.10
CA ILE A 17 1.83 -12.09 -7.95
C ILE A 17 2.33 -12.84 -9.18
N ARG A 18 2.88 -14.04 -9.02
CA ARG A 18 3.35 -14.89 -10.13
C ARG A 18 2.20 -15.36 -11.02
N ALA A 19 1.05 -15.71 -10.45
CA ALA A 19 -0.12 -16.14 -11.22
C ALA A 19 -0.64 -15.05 -12.16
N HIS A 20 -0.42 -13.77 -11.83
CA HIS A 20 -0.74 -12.61 -12.67
C HIS A 20 0.43 -12.17 -13.57
N GLY A 21 1.50 -12.97 -13.68
CA GLY A 21 2.61 -12.73 -14.61
C GLY A 21 3.65 -11.72 -14.14
N PHE A 22 3.60 -11.27 -12.88
CA PHE A 22 4.62 -10.41 -12.31
C PHE A 22 5.80 -11.21 -11.76
N VAL A 23 7.01 -10.65 -11.92
CA VAL A 23 8.24 -11.21 -11.37
C VAL A 23 8.85 -10.18 -10.44
N LEU A 24 8.87 -10.48 -9.14
CA LEU A 24 9.50 -9.61 -8.15
C LEU A 24 11.03 -9.57 -8.32
N PRO A 25 11.66 -8.40 -8.03
CA PRO A 25 13.10 -8.23 -8.15
C PRO A 25 13.86 -9.19 -7.22
N PRO A 26 15.15 -9.50 -7.51
CA PRO A 26 15.91 -10.49 -6.73
C PRO A 26 15.93 -10.23 -5.21
N PHE A 27 15.93 -8.97 -4.78
CA PHE A 27 15.97 -8.62 -3.36
C PHE A 27 14.72 -9.05 -2.58
N ALA A 28 13.60 -9.31 -3.27
CA ALA A 28 12.40 -9.87 -2.66
C ALA A 28 12.65 -11.24 -2.01
N ARG A 29 13.71 -11.95 -2.41
CA ARG A 29 14.00 -13.31 -1.97
C ARG A 29 15.24 -13.42 -1.08
N TRP A 30 15.86 -12.31 -0.69
CA TRP A 30 17.01 -12.37 0.21
C TRP A 30 16.62 -12.88 1.59
N THR A 31 17.41 -13.80 2.13
CA THR A 31 17.29 -14.14 3.55
C THR A 31 17.75 -12.97 4.42
N PRO A 32 17.36 -12.91 5.70
CA PRO A 32 17.89 -11.92 6.65
C PRO A 32 19.42 -11.84 6.66
N GLU A 33 20.10 -12.99 6.63
CA GLU A 33 21.56 -13.07 6.63
C GLU A 33 22.17 -12.53 5.35
N GLU A 34 21.59 -12.87 4.20
CA GLU A 34 22.03 -12.35 2.90
C GLU A 34 21.89 -10.83 2.86
N PHE A 35 20.74 -10.30 3.29
CA PHE A 35 20.51 -8.85 3.32
C PHE A 35 21.54 -8.15 4.22
N LYS A 36 21.74 -8.65 5.45
CA LYS A 36 22.73 -8.11 6.39
C LYS A 36 24.18 -8.15 5.87
N ALA A 37 24.51 -9.14 5.05
CA ALA A 37 25.82 -9.26 4.44
C ALA A 37 26.07 -8.27 3.30
N ARG A 38 25.01 -7.71 2.68
CA ARG A 38 25.15 -6.76 1.58
C ARG A 38 25.72 -5.41 2.05
N ARG A 39 26.40 -4.72 1.13
CA ARG A 39 26.97 -3.37 1.36
C ARG A 39 26.47 -2.34 0.34
N ASP A 40 25.71 -2.80 -0.65
CA ASP A 40 25.19 -2.03 -1.78
C ASP A 40 23.65 -1.92 -1.74
N ALA A 41 23.03 -2.28 -0.62
CA ALA A 41 21.58 -2.28 -0.44
C ALA A 41 21.04 -1.06 0.32
N SER A 42 21.85 -0.03 0.58
CA SER A 42 21.46 1.11 1.42
C SER A 42 20.21 1.82 0.88
N ALA A 43 20.10 1.99 -0.43
CA ALA A 43 18.93 2.62 -1.06
C ALA A 43 17.63 1.83 -0.82
N ILE A 44 17.69 0.50 -0.72
CA ILE A 44 16.51 -0.35 -0.39
C ILE A 44 16.02 -0.02 1.01
N VAL A 45 16.96 0.12 1.96
CA VAL A 45 16.66 0.45 3.35
C VAL A 45 16.16 1.89 3.49
N GLU A 46 16.92 2.85 2.97
CA GLU A 46 16.62 4.29 3.02
C GLU A 46 15.25 4.63 2.40
N CYS A 47 14.88 3.95 1.31
CA CYS A 47 13.62 4.19 0.62
C CYS A 47 12.50 3.21 1.03
N ARG A 48 12.74 2.37 2.06
CA ARG A 48 11.82 1.34 2.57
C ARG A 48 11.18 0.50 1.46
N MET A 49 12.02 -0.02 0.56
CA MET A 49 11.57 -0.89 -0.53
C MET A 49 11.46 -2.34 -0.05
N GLY A 50 10.51 -3.11 -0.59
CA GLY A 50 10.31 -4.52 -0.24
C GLY A 50 8.97 -4.83 0.41
N TRP A 51 8.93 -5.93 1.18
CA TRP A 51 7.73 -6.51 1.76
C TRP A 51 7.14 -5.66 2.88
N ASP A 52 5.83 -5.44 2.86
CA ASP A 52 5.08 -4.81 3.93
C ASP A 52 3.75 -5.54 4.15
N ILE A 53 3.45 -5.87 5.40
CA ILE A 53 2.24 -6.59 5.79
C ILE A 53 1.74 -5.92 7.07
N THR A 54 0.51 -5.43 7.04
CA THR A 54 -0.08 -4.72 8.16
C THR A 54 -1.49 -5.20 8.46
N ASP A 55 -1.82 -5.26 9.75
CA ASP A 55 -3.18 -5.36 10.29
C ASP A 55 -3.63 -4.05 10.93
N TYR A 56 -2.92 -2.95 10.63
CA TYR A 56 -3.11 -1.60 11.19
C TYR A 56 -3.08 -1.54 12.72
N GLY A 57 -2.38 -2.50 13.35
CA GLY A 57 -2.31 -2.65 14.80
C GLY A 57 -3.61 -3.16 15.41
N GLN A 58 -4.54 -3.69 14.61
CA GLN A 58 -5.86 -4.12 15.05
C GLN A 58 -5.96 -5.64 15.31
N GLY A 59 -4.92 -6.42 15.00
CA GLY A 59 -4.89 -7.86 15.26
C GLY A 59 -5.86 -8.69 14.41
N ARG A 60 -6.43 -8.11 13.34
CA ARG A 60 -7.51 -8.70 12.54
C ARG A 60 -7.24 -8.63 11.03
N PHE A 61 -6.05 -9.09 10.62
CA PHE A 61 -5.56 -9.02 9.24
C PHE A 61 -6.59 -9.39 8.17
N ASP A 62 -7.30 -10.51 8.32
CA ASP A 62 -8.24 -10.99 7.29
C ASP A 62 -9.44 -10.04 7.06
N ALA A 63 -9.84 -9.27 8.07
CA ALA A 63 -10.94 -8.30 7.97
C ALA A 63 -10.44 -6.87 7.71
N MET A 64 -9.30 -6.51 8.28
CA MET A 64 -8.65 -5.21 8.11
C MET A 64 -7.15 -5.44 8.09
N GLY A 65 -6.58 -5.32 6.89
CA GLY A 65 -5.19 -5.61 6.65
C GLY A 65 -4.84 -5.38 5.20
N LEU A 66 -3.54 -5.34 4.93
CA LEU A 66 -3.05 -5.10 3.58
C LEU A 66 -1.68 -5.75 3.43
N PHE A 67 -1.50 -6.36 2.26
CA PHE A 67 -0.20 -6.77 1.77
C PHE A 67 0.32 -5.72 0.79
N LEU A 68 1.60 -5.38 0.86
CA LEU A 68 2.30 -4.55 -0.12
C LEU A 68 3.71 -5.09 -0.42
N PHE A 69 4.18 -4.80 -1.62
CA PHE A 69 5.57 -4.89 -2.02
C PHE A 69 5.98 -3.58 -2.73
N THR A 70 6.84 -2.79 -2.10
CA THR A 70 7.39 -1.57 -2.71
C THR A 70 8.49 -1.93 -3.68
N LEU A 71 8.20 -1.83 -4.99
CA LEU A 71 9.11 -2.19 -6.08
C LEU A 71 10.22 -1.15 -6.26
N ARG A 72 9.84 0.11 -6.13
CA ARG A 72 10.72 1.27 -6.22
C ARG A 72 10.13 2.42 -5.40
N ASN A 73 10.98 3.31 -4.94
CA ASN A 73 10.55 4.54 -4.29
C ASN A 73 11.57 5.64 -4.59
N GLY A 74 11.11 6.88 -4.47
CA GLY A 74 11.90 8.07 -4.76
C GLY A 74 12.47 8.72 -3.51
N ARG A 75 12.98 9.94 -3.69
CA ARG A 75 13.54 10.79 -2.63
C ARG A 75 12.66 12.01 -2.48
N LEU A 76 12.21 12.29 -1.25
CA LEU A 76 11.36 13.44 -0.98
C LEU A 76 12.02 14.77 -1.42
N ALA A 77 13.34 14.89 -1.25
CA ALA A 77 14.10 16.05 -1.70
C ALA A 77 14.06 16.24 -3.23
N ASP A 78 14.05 15.16 -4.02
CA ASP A 78 13.95 15.24 -5.48
C ASP A 78 12.54 15.66 -5.90
N LEU A 79 11.50 15.15 -5.22
CA LEU A 79 10.11 15.56 -5.43
C LEU A 79 9.93 17.06 -5.13
N GLN A 80 10.41 17.53 -3.98
CA GLN A 80 10.33 18.95 -3.58
C GLN A 80 11.09 19.89 -4.53
N ARG A 81 12.21 19.43 -5.09
CA ARG A 81 12.96 20.18 -6.11
C ARG A 81 12.25 20.20 -7.47
N GLY A 82 11.31 19.28 -7.71
CA GLY A 82 10.56 19.17 -8.97
C GLY A 82 11.25 18.30 -10.03
N GLY A 83 12.20 17.43 -9.66
CA GLY A 83 12.85 16.53 -10.61
C GLY A 83 13.89 15.60 -9.99
N GLY A 84 13.98 14.38 -10.53
CA GLY A 84 14.85 13.30 -10.04
C GLY A 84 14.04 12.02 -9.80
N MET A 85 14.40 11.26 -8.76
CA MET A 85 13.62 10.10 -8.34
C MET A 85 12.39 10.57 -7.55
N CYS A 86 11.35 11.01 -8.26
CA CYS A 86 10.15 11.62 -7.66
C CYS A 86 8.93 10.68 -7.58
N TYR A 87 9.09 9.41 -7.92
CA TYR A 87 8.00 8.45 -8.07
C TYR A 87 8.25 7.16 -7.30
N ALA A 88 7.15 6.48 -6.95
CA ALA A 88 7.15 5.17 -6.34
C ALA A 88 6.23 4.21 -7.12
N GLU A 89 6.45 2.92 -6.90
CA GLU A 89 5.60 1.87 -7.45
C GLU A 89 5.47 0.75 -6.41
N LYS A 90 4.25 0.29 -6.16
CA LYS A 90 3.98 -0.86 -5.30
C LYS A 90 3.04 -1.84 -5.97
N LEU A 91 3.17 -3.09 -5.57
CA LEU A 91 2.11 -4.10 -5.71
C LEU A 91 1.43 -4.26 -4.36
N LEU A 92 0.11 -4.31 -4.35
CA LEU A 92 -0.71 -4.49 -3.18
C LEU A 92 -1.62 -5.69 -3.40
N ILE A 93 -2.02 -6.35 -2.33
CA ILE A 93 -3.08 -7.36 -2.36
C ILE A 93 -4.06 -7.04 -1.26
N SER A 94 -5.31 -6.81 -1.67
CA SER A 94 -6.47 -6.82 -0.78
C SER A 94 -7.24 -8.10 -1.06
N ARG A 95 -7.41 -8.92 -0.03
CA ARG A 95 -8.23 -10.13 -0.09
C ARG A 95 -9.71 -9.79 -0.22
N GLN A 96 -10.51 -10.79 -0.55
CA GLN A 96 -11.96 -10.64 -0.53
C GLN A 96 -12.44 -10.03 0.80
N ASP A 97 -13.17 -8.91 0.70
CA ASP A 97 -13.76 -8.16 1.82
C ASP A 97 -12.74 -7.68 2.88
N GLN A 98 -11.43 -7.69 2.56
CA GLN A 98 -10.35 -7.23 3.44
C GLN A 98 -10.17 -5.71 3.30
N LEU A 99 -10.53 -4.98 4.35
CA LEU A 99 -10.53 -3.52 4.35
C LEU A 99 -9.12 -2.93 4.51
N SER A 100 -8.70 -2.13 3.53
CA SER A 100 -7.74 -1.04 3.73
C SER A 100 -8.51 0.19 4.25
N PRO A 101 -8.25 0.64 5.49
CA PRO A 101 -9.08 1.61 6.19
C PRO A 101 -9.03 3.01 5.56
N MET A 102 -10.06 3.80 5.88
CA MET A 102 -10.23 5.17 5.39
C MET A 102 -9.04 6.07 5.78
N HIS A 103 -8.33 6.57 4.78
CA HIS A 103 -7.19 7.47 4.95
C HIS A 103 -7.05 8.46 3.79
N THR A 104 -6.21 9.47 4.00
CA THR A 104 -5.69 10.36 2.97
C THR A 104 -4.18 10.47 3.13
N HIS A 105 -3.53 11.04 2.11
CA HIS A 105 -2.12 11.42 2.17
C HIS A 105 -1.95 12.92 2.39
N VAL A 106 -0.83 13.32 2.99
CA VAL A 106 -0.46 14.74 3.16
C VAL A 106 0.15 15.29 1.87
N ILE A 107 0.99 14.50 1.21
CA ILE A 107 1.77 14.89 0.03
C ILE A 107 1.49 13.97 -1.15
N LYS A 108 1.41 12.64 -0.91
CA LYS A 108 1.37 11.68 -2.01
C LYS A 108 0.14 11.85 -2.89
N ALA A 109 0.37 11.93 -4.19
CA ALA A 109 -0.63 11.67 -5.22
C ALA A 109 -0.38 10.26 -5.77
N GLU A 110 -1.43 9.48 -5.92
CA GLU A 110 -1.32 8.07 -6.32
C GLU A 110 -2.43 7.65 -7.27
N ASP A 111 -2.06 6.77 -8.20
CA ASP A 111 -2.99 5.99 -8.99
C ASP A 111 -3.12 4.61 -8.34
N ILE A 112 -4.33 4.29 -7.89
CA ILE A 112 -4.70 2.94 -7.46
C ILE A 112 -5.29 2.20 -8.65
N ILE A 113 -4.70 1.06 -9.00
CA ILE A 113 -4.91 0.36 -10.27
C ILE A 113 -5.35 -1.07 -9.98
N ASN A 114 -6.47 -1.52 -10.52
CA ASN A 114 -6.79 -2.95 -10.52
C ASN A 114 -5.94 -3.66 -11.59
N ARG A 115 -4.86 -4.34 -11.18
CA ARG A 115 -3.96 -5.06 -12.10
C ARG A 115 -4.49 -6.45 -12.47
N GLY A 116 -5.46 -6.99 -11.73
CA GLY A 116 -6.00 -8.32 -11.97
C GLY A 116 -6.73 -8.90 -10.75
N GLY A 117 -7.46 -9.99 -10.98
CA GLY A 117 -8.27 -10.66 -9.97
C GLY A 117 -9.72 -10.19 -9.98
N ALA A 118 -10.28 -9.95 -8.79
CA ALA A 118 -11.67 -9.54 -8.61
C ALA A 118 -11.88 -8.03 -8.85
N THR A 119 -13.07 -7.53 -8.51
CA THR A 119 -13.39 -6.09 -8.59
C THR A 119 -12.76 -5.36 -7.40
N LEU A 120 -12.03 -4.28 -7.68
CA LEU A 120 -11.57 -3.36 -6.65
C LEU A 120 -12.69 -2.38 -6.32
N VAL A 121 -13.06 -2.27 -5.04
CA VAL A 121 -13.96 -1.22 -4.57
C VAL A 121 -13.16 -0.14 -3.88
N VAL A 122 -13.42 1.13 -4.21
CA VAL A 122 -12.87 2.30 -3.52
C VAL A 122 -14.03 3.15 -3.01
N GLU A 123 -14.12 3.30 -1.69
CA GLU A 123 -15.06 4.21 -1.03
C GLU A 123 -14.41 5.57 -0.83
N LEU A 124 -15.10 6.65 -1.25
CA LEU A 124 -14.55 7.99 -1.29
C LEU A 124 -15.31 9.00 -0.42
N TYR A 125 -14.57 9.89 0.24
CA TYR A 125 -15.06 11.10 0.89
C TYR A 125 -14.11 12.27 0.60
N GLY A 126 -14.65 13.48 0.67
CA GLY A 126 -13.86 14.71 0.57
C GLY A 126 -13.31 15.19 1.91
N SER A 127 -12.61 16.33 1.86
CA SER A 127 -12.08 17.02 3.03
C SER A 127 -12.91 18.24 3.45
N ASP A 128 -12.91 18.55 4.76
CA ASP A 128 -13.42 19.80 5.33
C ASP A 128 -12.53 21.00 4.94
N ASP A 129 -12.91 22.21 5.35
CA ASP A 129 -12.17 23.44 5.03
C ASP A 129 -10.76 23.49 5.69
N HIS A 130 -10.45 22.50 6.53
CA HIS A 130 -9.16 22.33 7.20
C HIS A 130 -8.39 21.10 6.69
N GLY A 131 -8.84 20.45 5.63
CA GLY A 131 -8.19 19.26 5.06
C GLY A 131 -8.41 17.96 5.84
N ARG A 132 -9.39 17.92 6.75
CA ARG A 132 -9.73 16.72 7.54
C ARG A 132 -10.92 15.98 6.94
N PHE A 133 -11.13 14.74 7.34
CA PHE A 133 -12.24 13.91 6.88
C PHE A 133 -13.59 14.60 7.05
N ALA A 134 -14.41 14.63 6.00
CA ALA A 134 -15.75 15.19 6.01
C ALA A 134 -16.80 14.16 5.58
N GLU A 135 -17.70 13.81 6.48
CA GLU A 135 -18.77 12.82 6.25
C GLU A 135 -19.81 13.25 5.21
N ASP A 136 -19.91 14.55 4.94
CA ASP A 136 -20.94 15.18 4.12
C ASP A 136 -20.40 15.74 2.79
N ARG A 137 -19.11 15.56 2.50
CA ARG A 137 -18.47 16.12 1.30
C ARG A 137 -18.05 15.02 0.31
N GLY A 138 -18.41 15.25 -0.94
CA GLY A 138 -17.89 14.51 -2.09
C GLY A 138 -16.73 15.26 -2.76
N GLY A 139 -16.41 14.87 -3.98
CA GLY A 139 -15.31 15.47 -4.74
C GLY A 139 -15.30 15.08 -6.20
N VAL A 140 -14.14 15.24 -6.83
CA VAL A 140 -13.87 14.82 -8.22
C VAL A 140 -12.53 14.10 -8.25
N VAL A 141 -12.56 12.84 -8.68
CA VAL A 141 -11.36 12.06 -9.00
C VAL A 141 -11.21 11.92 -10.52
N HIS A 142 -10.08 11.38 -10.97
CA HIS A 142 -9.92 10.96 -12.36
C HIS A 142 -9.86 9.44 -12.41
N CYS A 143 -10.78 8.82 -13.16
CA CYS A 143 -10.77 7.39 -13.45
C CYS A 143 -10.22 7.19 -14.86
N ASP A 144 -9.05 6.55 -15.00
CA ASP A 144 -8.37 6.39 -16.29
C ASP A 144 -8.21 7.71 -17.08
N GLY A 145 -7.98 8.82 -16.37
CA GLY A 145 -7.87 10.17 -16.93
C GLY A 145 -9.20 10.90 -17.19
N ILE A 146 -10.34 10.27 -16.91
CA ILE A 146 -11.67 10.85 -17.07
C ILE A 146 -12.16 11.38 -15.72
N ALA A 147 -12.46 12.69 -15.65
CA ALA A 147 -13.01 13.30 -14.45
C ALA A 147 -14.36 12.67 -14.07
N ARG A 148 -14.49 12.28 -12.80
CA ARG A 148 -15.69 11.69 -12.22
C ARG A 148 -16.00 12.33 -10.87
N SER A 149 -17.15 12.97 -10.78
CA SER A 149 -17.69 13.45 -9.50
C SER A 149 -18.20 12.27 -8.67
N TYR A 150 -18.06 12.38 -7.35
CA TYR A 150 -18.57 11.39 -6.40
C TYR A 150 -19.28 12.08 -5.22
N ALA A 151 -20.31 11.42 -4.68
CA ALA A 151 -20.96 11.80 -3.42
C ALA A 151 -20.17 11.26 -2.21
N PRO A 152 -20.31 11.84 -0.99
CA PRO A 152 -19.70 11.28 0.21
C PRO A 152 -20.13 9.81 0.42
N GLY A 153 -19.17 8.92 0.63
CA GLY A 153 -19.40 7.49 0.84
C GLY A 153 -19.73 6.71 -0.43
N GLU A 154 -19.62 7.32 -1.61
CA GLU A 154 -19.79 6.62 -2.87
C GLU A 154 -18.70 5.56 -3.06
N LYS A 155 -19.13 4.38 -3.49
CA LYS A 155 -18.28 3.21 -3.72
C LYS A 155 -18.08 3.02 -5.21
N LEU A 156 -16.93 3.42 -5.71
CA LEU A 156 -16.54 3.21 -7.10
C LEU A 156 -16.02 1.78 -7.25
N ARG A 157 -16.35 1.14 -8.37
CA ARG A 157 -15.94 -0.24 -8.69
C ARG A 157 -15.06 -0.20 -9.92
N PHE A 158 -13.91 -0.86 -9.83
CA PHE A 158 -12.90 -0.93 -10.88
C PHE A 158 -12.67 -2.39 -11.26
N ALA A 159 -12.99 -2.74 -12.50
CA ALA A 159 -12.65 -4.01 -13.10
C ALA A 159 -11.13 -4.08 -13.38
N PRO A 160 -10.58 -5.29 -13.61
CA PRO A 160 -9.20 -5.43 -14.05
C PRO A 160 -8.88 -4.54 -15.25
N GLY A 161 -7.84 -3.70 -15.11
CA GLY A 161 -7.39 -2.75 -16.11
C GLY A 161 -7.78 -1.29 -15.84
N GLU A 162 -8.71 -1.02 -14.93
CA GLU A 162 -9.15 0.33 -14.58
C GLU A 162 -8.38 0.90 -13.38
N SER A 163 -8.25 2.24 -13.33
CA SER A 163 -7.59 2.95 -12.24
C SER A 163 -8.33 4.21 -11.77
N VAL A 164 -7.94 4.69 -10.59
CA VAL A 164 -8.33 6.00 -10.06
C VAL A 164 -7.13 6.75 -9.53
N THR A 165 -7.02 8.03 -9.89
CA THR A 165 -6.07 8.97 -9.31
C THR A 165 -6.66 9.61 -8.06
N LEU A 166 -5.94 9.50 -6.95
CA LEU A 166 -6.27 10.04 -5.63
C LEU A 166 -5.23 11.10 -5.25
N MET A 167 -5.72 12.29 -4.91
CA MET A 167 -4.90 13.44 -4.53
C MET A 167 -4.93 13.62 -3.00
N PRO A 168 -3.96 14.35 -2.41
CA PRO A 168 -4.08 14.78 -1.02
C PRO A 168 -5.43 15.45 -0.73
N GLY A 169 -6.18 14.88 0.22
CA GLY A 169 -7.52 15.32 0.59
C GLY A 169 -8.66 14.45 0.02
N ASP A 170 -8.38 13.55 -0.92
CA ASP A 170 -9.30 12.48 -1.32
C ASP A 170 -9.20 11.34 -0.30
N TRP A 171 -10.18 11.28 0.61
CA TRP A 171 -10.24 10.24 1.61
C TRP A 171 -10.76 8.95 1.00
N HIS A 172 -10.01 7.88 1.15
CA HIS A 172 -10.29 6.61 0.49
C HIS A 172 -10.10 5.40 1.41
N ALA A 173 -10.98 4.43 1.24
CA ALA A 173 -10.85 3.06 1.74
C ALA A 173 -11.06 2.09 0.58
N PHE A 174 -10.45 0.92 0.60
CA PHE A 174 -10.61 -0.03 -0.50
C PHE A 174 -10.54 -1.49 -0.07
N TRP A 175 -11.18 -2.37 -0.86
CA TRP A 175 -11.21 -3.82 -0.66
C TRP A 175 -11.51 -4.56 -1.97
N GLY A 176 -11.27 -5.87 -1.99
CA GLY A 176 -11.72 -6.76 -3.07
C GLY A 176 -13.18 -7.20 -2.92
N GLU A 177 -14.02 -6.96 -3.93
CA GLU A 177 -15.40 -7.46 -4.02
C GLU A 177 -15.47 -8.68 -4.93
N GLY A 178 -15.94 -9.81 -4.39
CA GLY A 178 -16.07 -11.07 -5.14
C GLY A 178 -14.78 -11.87 -5.27
N GLY A 179 -13.70 -11.49 -4.58
CA GLY A 179 -12.45 -12.24 -4.53
C GLY A 179 -11.26 -11.33 -4.19
N ASP A 180 -10.05 -11.90 -4.26
CA ASP A 180 -8.80 -11.18 -4.05
C ASP A 180 -8.46 -10.30 -5.27
N VAL A 181 -7.84 -9.15 -5.01
CA VAL A 181 -7.42 -8.20 -6.06
C VAL A 181 -5.92 -7.97 -5.98
N LEU A 182 -5.23 -8.11 -7.11
CA LEU A 182 -3.89 -7.60 -7.28
C LEU A 182 -3.97 -6.14 -7.67
N ILE A 183 -3.52 -5.26 -6.79
CA ILE A 183 -3.59 -3.82 -6.94
C ILE A 183 -2.19 -3.30 -7.28
N GLY A 184 -2.10 -2.34 -8.20
CA GLY A 184 -0.91 -1.55 -8.43
C GLY A 184 -1.08 -0.17 -7.82
N GLU A 185 -0.03 0.36 -7.22
CA GLU A 185 0.07 1.77 -6.83
C GLU A 185 1.20 2.38 -7.66
N VAL A 186 0.89 3.41 -8.43
CA VAL A 186 1.90 4.27 -9.09
C VAL A 186 1.72 5.66 -8.53
N SER A 187 2.73 6.19 -7.87
CA SER A 187 2.56 7.41 -7.08
C SER A 187 3.76 8.34 -7.16
N THR A 188 3.62 9.53 -6.61
CA THR A 188 4.78 10.30 -6.14
C THR A 188 5.50 9.54 -5.01
N VAL A 189 6.61 10.09 -4.50
CA VAL A 189 7.37 9.49 -3.39
C VAL A 189 6.45 9.06 -2.24
N ASN A 190 6.67 7.84 -1.76
CA ASN A 190 5.94 7.26 -0.65
C ASN A 190 6.70 7.43 0.68
N ASP A 191 6.01 7.89 1.72
CA ASP A 191 6.48 7.87 3.11
C ASP A 191 5.39 7.31 4.04
N ASP A 192 5.41 6.00 4.25
CA ASP A 192 4.42 5.34 5.10
C ASP A 192 4.50 5.73 6.58
N VAL A 193 5.59 6.36 7.03
CA VAL A 193 5.79 6.72 8.45
C VAL A 193 5.04 8.00 8.80
N THR A 194 5.00 8.98 7.88
CA THR A 194 4.47 10.32 8.18
C THR A 194 3.38 10.81 7.24
N ASP A 195 3.20 10.19 6.08
CA ASP A 195 2.29 10.71 5.06
C ASP A 195 0.86 10.16 5.17
N ASN A 196 0.65 9.08 5.93
CA ASN A 196 -0.67 8.47 6.09
C ASN A 196 -1.47 9.15 7.21
N VAL A 197 -2.64 9.72 6.87
CA VAL A 197 -3.61 10.25 7.84
C VAL A 197 -4.84 9.37 7.83
N PHE A 198 -5.00 8.55 8.87
CA PHE A 198 -6.16 7.69 9.04
C PHE A 198 -7.33 8.44 9.70
N ARG A 199 -8.55 8.12 9.30
CA ARG A 199 -9.77 8.64 9.94
C ARG A 199 -9.89 8.12 11.38
N GLU A 200 -9.63 6.84 11.56
CA GLU A 200 -9.60 6.20 12.88
C GLU A 200 -8.20 6.33 13.51
N PRO A 201 -8.08 6.40 14.84
CA PRO A 201 -6.79 6.50 15.52
C PRO A 201 -6.07 5.13 15.55
N ILE A 202 -5.68 4.64 14.38
CA ILE A 202 -5.04 3.34 14.17
C ILE A 202 -3.57 3.49 13.75
N GLY A 203 -2.80 2.41 13.89
CA GLY A 203 -1.39 2.38 13.48
C GLY A 203 -1.21 2.02 12.00
N ARG A 204 -0.02 2.29 11.46
CA ARG A 204 0.36 1.87 10.10
C ARG A 204 1.04 0.50 10.04
N PHE A 205 1.80 0.14 11.07
CA PHE A 205 2.57 -1.10 11.12
C PHE A 205 2.02 -2.04 12.20
N ALA A 206 2.08 -3.34 11.95
CA ALA A 206 1.70 -4.37 12.91
C ALA A 206 2.78 -4.54 13.99
N GLU A 207 2.37 -4.86 15.21
CA GLU A 207 3.29 -5.39 16.24
C GLU A 207 3.59 -6.86 15.93
N ILE A 208 4.87 -7.28 15.89
CA ILE A 208 5.26 -8.62 15.47
C ILE A 208 5.64 -9.50 16.68
N HIS A 209 5.04 -10.68 16.77
CA HIS A 209 5.42 -11.74 17.70
C HIS A 209 6.27 -12.79 16.98
N GLU A 210 7.55 -12.86 17.33
CA GLU A 210 8.56 -13.71 16.69
C GLU A 210 8.46 -15.18 17.16
N ASP A 211 7.50 -15.92 16.62
CA ASP A 211 7.31 -17.36 16.91
C ASP A 211 8.11 -18.30 15.99
N GLU A 212 8.67 -17.78 14.89
CA GLU A 212 9.63 -18.47 14.03
C GLU A 212 10.59 -17.47 13.36
N ALA A 213 11.58 -17.96 12.61
CA ALA A 213 12.49 -17.10 11.87
C ALA A 213 11.77 -16.40 10.68
N PRO A 214 12.08 -15.13 10.36
CA PRO A 214 11.52 -14.48 9.19
C PRO A 214 11.99 -15.13 7.89
N LEU A 215 11.06 -15.36 6.97
CA LEU A 215 11.36 -15.85 5.62
C LEU A 215 12.15 -14.81 4.83
N HIS A 216 11.64 -13.58 4.81
CA HIS A 216 12.27 -12.36 4.31
C HIS A 216 11.99 -11.22 5.32
N LEU A 217 12.81 -10.18 5.31
CA LEU A 217 12.59 -9.01 6.17
C LEU A 217 11.46 -8.14 5.62
N LEU A 218 10.57 -7.69 6.50
CA LEU A 218 9.63 -6.61 6.22
C LEU A 218 10.35 -5.26 6.24
N VAL A 219 9.77 -4.25 5.59
CA VAL A 219 10.27 -2.86 5.68
C VAL A 219 10.30 -2.32 7.11
N SER A 220 9.44 -2.85 7.99
CA SER A 220 9.41 -2.54 9.43
C SER A 220 10.50 -3.26 10.23
N ASP A 221 11.12 -4.31 9.67
CA ASP A 221 12.20 -5.05 10.33
C ASP A 221 13.56 -4.35 10.17
N TYR A 222 13.73 -3.50 9.17
CA TYR A 222 15.04 -2.95 8.79
C TYR A 222 15.75 -2.23 9.95
N ASP A 223 15.04 -1.39 10.71
CA ASP A 223 15.62 -0.62 11.82
C ASP A 223 16.15 -1.51 12.96
N ARG A 224 15.67 -2.75 13.06
CA ARG A 224 16.06 -3.71 14.11
C ARG A 224 17.10 -4.72 13.63
N TRP A 225 17.08 -5.08 12.34
CA TRP A 225 17.86 -6.21 11.81
C TRP A 225 19.12 -5.81 11.03
N LEU A 226 19.15 -4.64 10.41
CA LEU A 226 20.22 -4.16 9.52
C LEU A 226 21.05 -3.05 10.17
#